data_AF-A0A4S8RFV9-F1
#
_entry.id   AF-A0A4S8RFV9-F1
#
_cell.length_a   1.000
_cell.length_b   1.000
_cell.length_c   1.000
_cell.angle_alpha   90.00
_cell.angle_beta   90.00
_cell.angle_gamma   90.00
#
_symmetry.space_group_name_H-M   'P 1'
#
loop_
_entity.id
_entity.type
_entity.pdbx_description
1 polymer ?
#
loop_
_entity_poly.entity_id
_entity_poly.type
_entity_poly.pdbx_seq_one_letter_code
_entity_poly.pdbx_strand_id
1 'polypeptide(L)' 'MTYSICRTKNRHLQLEYEYPNAEGAWFRANGNENWEFNEHGLMQRRYVSINDLQITETERRL' A
#
# COMPACT_ATOMS: atom_id res chain seq x y z
N MET A 1 25.76 -0.06 -27.21
CA MET A 1 24.42 0.17 -26.62
C MET A 1 24.46 -0.35 -25.19
N THR A 2 24.73 0.54 -24.24
CA THR A 2 24.94 0.16 -22.83
C THR A 2 23.57 0.21 -22.14
N TYR A 3 23.01 -0.95 -21.81
CA TYR A 3 21.78 -1.01 -21.03
C TYR A 3 22.11 -0.78 -19.57
N SER A 4 21.93 0.46 -19.11
CA SER A 4 21.96 0.81 -17.70
C SER A 4 20.67 0.29 -17.04
N ILE A 5 20.69 -0.96 -16.59
CA ILE A 5 19.59 -1.51 -15.81
C ILE A 5 19.65 -0.91 -14.40
N CYS A 6 18.86 0.13 -14.16
CA CYS A 6 18.52 0.56 -12.80
C CYS A 6 17.39 -0.38 -12.30
N ARG A 7 17.77 -1.53 -11.71
CA ARG A 7 16.82 -2.44 -11.02
C ARG A 7 16.85 -2.13 -9.54
N THR A 8 16.06 -1.17 -9.10
CA THR A 8 15.77 -1.05 -7.66
C THR A 8 15.08 -2.35 -7.25
N LYS A 9 15.78 -3.20 -6.47
CA LYS A 9 15.26 -4.50 -6.01
C LYS A 9 14.07 -4.34 -5.04
N ASN A 10 13.85 -3.12 -4.54
CA ASN A 10 12.80 -2.78 -3.61
C ASN A 10 11.83 -1.76 -4.21
N ARG A 11 10.53 -2.00 -4.07
CA ARG A 11 9.46 -1.05 -4.40
C ARG A 11 8.73 -0.62 -3.13
N HIS A 12 8.26 0.62 -3.15
CA HIS A 12 7.49 1.22 -2.07
C HIS A 12 6.17 1.73 -2.66
N LEU A 13 5.05 1.39 -2.02
CA LEU A 13 3.72 1.82 -2.42
C LEU A 13 3.01 2.41 -1.20
N GLN A 14 2.41 3.58 -1.39
CA GLN A 14 1.44 4.13 -0.46
C GLN A 14 0.05 3.82 -0.99
N LEU A 15 -0.82 3.31 -0.12
CA LEU A 15 -2.19 2.96 -0.43
C LEU A 15 -3.14 3.62 0.56
N GLU A 16 -4.30 4.02 0.06
CA GLU A 16 -5.38 4.56 0.86
C GLU A 16 -6.69 3.94 0.38
N TYR A 17 -7.52 3.48 1.31
CA TYR A 17 -8.86 2.98 0.98
C TYR A 17 -9.84 3.27 2.13
N GLU A 18 -11.12 3.40 1.77
CA GLU A 18 -12.21 3.63 2.72
C GLU A 18 -13.14 2.42 2.77
N TYR A 19 -13.60 2.06 3.96
CA TYR A 19 -14.52 0.94 4.16
C TYR A 19 -15.42 1.15 5.38
N PRO A 20 -16.66 0.64 5.36
CA PRO A 20 -17.51 0.58 6.53
C PRO A 20 -17.23 -0.68 7.36
N ASN A 21 -17.34 -0.58 8.68
CA ASN A 21 -17.39 -1.75 9.56
C ASN A 21 -18.82 -2.32 9.66
N ALA A 22 -18.99 -3.42 10.39
CA ALA A 22 -20.31 -4.06 10.59
C ALA A 22 -21.32 -3.20 11.37
N GLU A 23 -20.84 -2.21 12.12
CA GLU A 23 -21.65 -1.30 12.95
C GLU A 23 -22.04 -0.02 12.18
N GLY A 24 -21.62 0.12 10.91
CA GLY A 24 -21.90 1.27 10.07
C GLY A 24 -20.95 2.46 10.27
N ALA A 25 -19.90 2.32 11.09
CA ALA A 25 -18.84 3.31 11.20
C ALA A 25 -17.89 3.21 9.99
N TRP A 26 -17.46 4.36 9.47
CA TRP A 26 -16.55 4.44 8.35
C TRP A 26 -15.10 4.56 8.82
N PHE A 27 -14.19 3.94 8.08
CA PHE A 27 -12.75 4.00 8.33
C PHE A 27 -12.01 4.30 7.04
N ARG A 28 -10.92 5.06 7.17
CA ARG A 28 -9.91 5.23 6.14
C ARG A 28 -8.64 4.50 6.60
N ALA A 29 -8.24 3.49 5.85
CA ALA A 29 -6.98 2.80 6.03
C ALA A 29 -5.89 3.49 5.22
N ASN A 30 -4.82 3.90 5.92
CA ASN A 30 -3.60 4.39 5.29
C ASN A 30 -2.53 3.32 5.40
N GLY A 31 -2.10 2.80 4.26
CA GLY A 31 -1.15 1.71 4.17
C GLY A 31 0.16 2.12 3.53
N ASN A 32 1.23 1.51 4.00
CA ASN A 32 2.54 1.60 3.42
C ASN A 32 3.09 0.21 3.16
N GLU A 33 3.50 -0.03 1.92
CA GLU A 33 3.86 -1.35 1.45
C GLU A 33 5.25 -1.36 0.82
N ASN A 34 6.12 -2.24 1.31
CA ASN A 34 7.46 -2.44 0.80
C ASN A 34 7.61 -3.85 0.24
N TRP A 35 8.01 -3.94 -1.02
CA TRP A 35 8.19 -5.19 -1.74
C TRP A 35 9.64 -5.41 -2.12
N GLU A 36 10.16 -6.59 -1.82
CA GLU A 36 11.48 -7.04 -2.24
C GLU A 36 11.32 -8.06 -3.38
N PHE A 37 12.08 -7.88 -4.47
CA PHE A 37 12.05 -8.74 -5.65
C PHE A 37 13.38 -9.44 -5.88
N ASN A 38 13.33 -10.68 -6.37
CA ASN A 38 14.51 -11.40 -6.83
C ASN A 38 14.98 -10.91 -8.21
N GLU A 39 16.06 -11.51 -8.71
CA GLU A 39 16.70 -11.11 -9.97
C GLU A 39 15.83 -11.41 -11.22
N HIS A 40 14.87 -12.32 -11.07
CA HIS A 40 13.87 -12.65 -12.08
C HIS A 40 12.61 -11.77 -11.98
N GLY A 41 12.57 -10.83 -11.03
CA GLY A 41 11.41 -9.94 -10.81
C GLY A 41 10.25 -10.59 -10.06
N LEU A 42 10.47 -11.74 -9.40
CA LEU A 42 9.48 -12.37 -8.54
C LEU A 42 9.57 -11.78 -7.12
N MET A 43 8.41 -11.50 -6.53
CA MET A 43 8.33 -10.98 -5.17
C MET A 43 8.83 -12.05 -4.18
N GLN A 44 9.76 -11.67 -3.31
CA GLN A 44 10.28 -12.52 -2.24
C GLN A 44 9.72 -12.14 -0.88
N ARG A 45 9.61 -10.84 -0.60
CA ARG A 45 9.08 -10.34 0.67
C ARG A 45 8.11 -9.19 0.45
N ARG A 46 7.12 -9.13 1.33
CA ARG A 46 6.09 -8.11 1.39
C ARG A 46 5.93 -7.67 2.83
N TYR A 47 6.26 -6.42 3.10
CA TYR A 47 6.01 -5.77 4.38
C TYR A 47 4.91 -4.76 4.20
N VAL A 48 3.86 -4.86 5.01
CA VAL A 48 2.74 -3.93 4.98
C VAL A 48 2.49 -3.41 6.38
N SER A 49 2.37 -2.09 6.49
CA SER A 49 1.87 -1.41 7.68
C SER A 49 0.60 -0.69 7.30
N ILE A 50 -0.48 -0.86 8.07
CA ILE A 50 -1.77 -0.22 7.82
C ILE A 50 -2.22 0.42 9.14
N ASN A 51 -2.69 1.66 9.06
CA ASN A 51 -3.32 2.38 10.16
C ASN A 51 -4.74 2.74 9.77
N ASP A 52 -5.71 2.25 10.54
CA ASP A 52 -7.12 2.58 10.39
C ASP A 52 -7.46 3.84 11.18
N LEU A 53 -8.06 4.81 10.50
CA LEU A 53 -8.59 6.02 11.10
C LEU A 53 -10.10 6.04 10.91
N GLN A 54 -10.86 6.14 12.01
CA GLN A 54 -12.30 6.32 11.93
C GLN A 54 -12.62 7.69 11.31
N ILE A 55 -13.55 7.71 10.37
CA ILE A 55 -14.03 8.91 9.67
C ILE A 55 -15.55 8.98 9.69
N THR A 56 -16.09 10.18 9.53
CA THR A 56 -17.51 10.41 9.27
C THR A 56 -17.82 10.30 7.78
N GLU A 57 -19.11 10.15 7.43
CA GLU A 57 -19.53 10.10 6.02
C GLU A 57 -19.16 11.36 5.24
N THR A 58 -19.19 12.53 5.90
CA THR A 58 -18.82 13.81 5.31
C THR A 58 -17.32 13.98 5.07
N GLU A 59 -16.49 13.17 5.72
CA GLU A 59 -15.03 13.21 5.58
C GLU A 59 -14.50 12.28 4.48
N ARG A 60 -15.38 11.46 3.88
CA ARG A 60 -15.04 10.53 2.79
C ARG A 60 -14.55 11.26 1.54
N ARG A 61 -13.56 10.69 0.85
CA ARG A 61 -12.92 11.33 -0.31
C ARG A 61 -12.49 10.40 -1.45
N LEU A 62 -12.64 9.09 -1.30
CA LEU A 62 -12.25 8.06 -2.28
C LEU A 62 -13.44 7.38 -2.95
#